data_AF-A0A3B8MTF0-F1
#
_entry.id   AF-A0A3B8MTF0-F1
#
_cell.length_a   1.000
_cell.length_b   1.000
_cell.length_c   1.000
_cell.angle_alpha   90.00
_cell.angle_beta   90.00
_cell.angle_gamma   90.00
#
_symmetry.space_group_name_H-M   'P 1'
#
loop_
_entity.id
_entity.type
_entity.pdbx_description
1 polymer ?
#
loop_
_entity_poly.entity_id
_entity_poly.type
_entity_poly.pdbx_seq_one_letter_code
_entity_poly.pdbx_strand_id
1 'polypeptide(L)'
;MSYLRSLISEAVPRRYPQASPAIEKRIAAELDLIEKKDFAGYFLIVHDIVRFARGRGILCQGRGSAANSAVCFLLDITAVDSIYYNLPFERFLSALRDEEPDID
;
A
#
# COMPACT_ATOMS: atom_id res chain seq x y z
N MET A 1 -16.28 4.11 6.17
CA MET A 1 -15.14 3.72 5.30
C MET A 1 -14.12 4.84 5.38
N SER A 2 -12.84 4.54 5.66
CA SER A 2 -11.78 5.55 5.65
C SER A 2 -11.47 6.00 4.21
N TYR A 3 -10.86 7.18 4.06
CA TYR A 3 -10.45 7.68 2.74
C TYR A 3 -9.38 6.80 2.07
N LEU A 4 -8.50 6.18 2.87
CA LEU A 4 -7.55 5.20 2.36
C LEU A 4 -8.26 4.02 1.69
N ARG A 5 -9.32 3.49 2.31
CA ARG A 5 -10.11 2.38 1.73
C ARG A 5 -10.80 2.75 0.44
N SER A 6 -11.30 3.98 0.27
CA SER A 6 -11.90 4.41 -1.00
C SER A 6 -10.87 4.45 -2.12
N LEU A 7 -9.67 5.02 -1.87
CA LEU A 7 -8.59 5.04 -2.85
C LEU A 7 -8.18 3.63 -3.27
N ILE A 8 -8.06 2.72 -2.30
CA ILE A 8 -7.74 1.32 -2.60
C ILE A 8 -8.85 0.67 -3.41
N SER A 9 -10.12 0.85 -3.04
CA SER A 9 -11.26 0.31 -3.79
C SER A 9 -11.29 0.78 -5.25
N GLU A 10 -10.86 2.00 -5.53
CA GLU A 10 -10.75 2.55 -6.90
C GLU A 10 -9.50 2.03 -7.65
N ALA A 11 -8.45 1.66 -6.93
CA ALA A 11 -7.23 1.12 -7.50
C ALA A 11 -7.33 -0.39 -7.82
N VAL A 12 -8.06 -1.17 -7.03
CA VAL A 12 -8.14 -2.63 -7.19
C VAL A 12 -8.55 -3.04 -8.60
N PRO A 13 -9.65 -2.53 -9.21
CA PRO A 13 -10.05 -2.96 -10.56
C PRO A 13 -9.01 -2.63 -11.64
N ARG A 14 -8.14 -1.63 -11.41
CA ARG A 14 -7.10 -1.21 -12.35
C ARG A 14 -5.88 -2.13 -12.30
N ARG A 15 -5.49 -2.57 -11.09
CA ARG A 15 -4.30 -3.44 -10.88
C ARG A 15 -4.65 -4.94 -10.87
N TYR A 16 -5.86 -5.28 -10.41
CA TYR A 16 -6.38 -6.64 -10.32
C TYR A 16 -7.80 -6.72 -10.94
N PRO A 17 -7.93 -6.70 -12.28
CA PRO A 17 -9.24 -6.78 -12.95
C PRO A 17 -10.05 -8.04 -12.61
N GLN A 18 -9.36 -9.11 -12.20
CA GLN A 18 -9.94 -10.38 -11.76
C GLN A 18 -9.40 -10.72 -10.36
N ALA A 19 -9.56 -9.80 -9.42
CA ALA A 19 -9.14 -10.02 -8.04
C ALA A 19 -9.79 -11.29 -7.46
N SER A 20 -8.95 -12.23 -7.04
CA SER A 20 -9.43 -13.45 -6.38
C SER A 20 -9.76 -13.16 -4.91
N PRO A 21 -10.55 -14.01 -4.24
CA PRO A 21 -10.80 -13.85 -2.80
C PRO A 21 -9.52 -13.81 -1.95
N ALA A 22 -8.43 -14.44 -2.42
CA ALA A 22 -7.14 -14.38 -1.76
C ALA A 22 -6.48 -13.00 -1.87
N ILE A 23 -6.57 -12.35 -3.04
CA ILE A 23 -6.10 -10.98 -3.27
C ILE A 23 -6.88 -10.01 -2.38
N GLU A 24 -8.21 -10.09 -2.41
CA GLU A 24 -9.09 -9.23 -1.60
C GLU A 24 -8.81 -9.39 -0.10
N LYS A 25 -8.66 -10.64 0.37
CA LYS A 25 -8.31 -10.92 1.76
C LYS A 25 -6.96 -10.34 2.15
N ARG A 26 -5.96 -10.41 1.27
CA ARG A 26 -4.62 -9.85 1.54
C ARG A 26 -4.69 -8.33 1.65
N ILE A 27 -5.38 -7.66 0.73
CA ILE A 27 -5.56 -6.20 0.75
C ILE A 27 -6.32 -5.77 2.01
N ALA A 28 -7.40 -6.48 2.36
CA ALA A 28 -8.19 -6.20 3.56
C ALA A 28 -7.36 -6.34 4.84
N ALA A 29 -6.56 -7.40 4.96
CA ALA A 29 -5.70 -7.62 6.13
C ALA A 29 -4.64 -6.51 6.30
N GLU A 30 -4.04 -6.04 5.20
CA GLU A 30 -3.09 -4.91 5.26
C GLU A 30 -3.79 -3.63 5.71
N LEU A 31 -4.95 -3.30 5.12
CA LEU A 31 -5.74 -2.13 5.50
C LEU A 31 -6.18 -2.15 6.97
N ASP A 32 -6.65 -3.30 7.44
CA ASP A 32 -7.07 -3.48 8.84
C ASP A 32 -5.91 -3.20 9.80
N LEU A 33 -4.69 -3.66 9.48
CA LEU A 33 -3.52 -3.42 10.33
C LEU A 33 -3.06 -1.96 10.27
N ILE A 34 -3.04 -1.34 9.09
CA ILE A 34 -2.67 0.07 8.90
C ILE A 34 -3.60 0.97 9.71
N GLU A 35 -4.91 0.73 9.66
CA GLU A 35 -5.89 1.49 10.43
C GLU A 35 -5.80 1.21 11.92
N LYS A 36 -5.61 -0.06 12.33
CA LYS A 36 -5.44 -0.42 13.73
C LYS A 36 -4.23 0.25 14.37
N LYS A 37 -3.16 0.47 13.59
CA LYS A 37 -1.94 1.16 14.03
C LYS A 37 -1.95 2.67 13.79
N ASP A 38 -3.08 3.22 13.34
CA ASP A 38 -3.26 4.65 13.07
C ASP A 38 -2.26 5.24 12.06
N PHE A 39 -1.78 4.42 11.11
CA PHE A 39 -0.84 4.85 10.08
C PHE A 39 -1.50 5.29 8.78
N ALA A 40 -2.83 5.28 8.68
CA ALA A 40 -3.54 5.65 7.46
C ALA A 40 -3.15 7.05 6.95
N GLY A 41 -2.95 8.02 7.85
CA GLY A 41 -2.51 9.37 7.50
C GLY A 41 -1.14 9.39 6.80
N TYR A 42 -0.20 8.55 7.25
CA TYR A 42 1.14 8.48 6.66
C TYR A 42 1.09 7.97 5.21
N PHE A 43 0.32 6.92 4.93
CA PHE A 43 0.13 6.42 3.56
C PHE A 43 -0.51 7.47 2.65
N LEU A 44 -1.45 8.24 3.16
CA LEU A 44 -2.12 9.30 2.40
C LEU A 44 -1.17 10.45 2.06
N ILE A 45 -0.30 10.86 2.98
CA ILE A 45 0.72 11.88 2.74
C ILE A 45 1.67 11.42 1.62
N VAL A 46 2.19 10.19 1.72
CA VAL A 46 3.12 9.66 0.72
C VAL A 46 2.44 9.49 -0.64
N HIS A 47 1.19 9.01 -0.64
CA HIS A 47 0.39 8.93 -1.86
C HIS A 47 0.23 10.30 -2.55
N ASP A 48 -0.03 11.37 -1.80
CA ASP A 48 -0.17 12.72 -2.38
C ASP A 48 1.15 13.24 -2.98
N ILE A 49 2.28 13.01 -2.29
CA ILE A 49 3.62 13.35 -2.80
C ILE A 49 3.90 12.61 -4.11
N VAL A 50 3.66 11.30 -4.14
CA VAL A 50 3.86 10.46 -5.33
C VAL A 50 2.95 10.88 -6.47
N ARG A 51 1.66 11.12 -6.19
CA ARG A 51 0.68 11.61 -7.16
C ARG A 51 1.13 12.94 -7.77
N PHE A 52 1.58 13.87 -6.94
CA PHE A 52 2.10 15.17 -7.39
C PHE A 52 3.34 14.99 -8.30
N ALA A 53 4.34 14.24 -7.85
CA ALA A 53 5.56 14.00 -8.62
C ALA A 53 5.25 13.39 -9.99
N ARG A 54 4.42 12.34 -10.04
CA ARG A 54 3.99 11.70 -11.29
C ARG A 54 3.20 12.65 -12.19
N GLY A 55 2.32 13.48 -11.63
CA GLY A 55 1.58 14.52 -12.36
C GLY A 55 2.47 15.59 -12.98
N ARG A 56 3.71 15.74 -12.50
CA ARG A 56 4.74 16.62 -13.06
C ARG A 56 5.73 15.90 -13.98
N GLY A 57 5.56 14.60 -14.21
CA GLY A 57 6.51 13.78 -14.97
C GLY A 57 7.82 13.51 -14.21
N ILE A 58 7.86 13.73 -12.90
CA ILE A 58 9.01 13.41 -12.05
C ILE A 58 8.93 11.92 -11.72
N LEU A 59 9.97 11.19 -12.11
CA LEU A 59 10.08 9.77 -11.79
C LEU A 59 10.40 9.61 -10.30
N CYS A 60 9.54 8.88 -9.58
CA CYS A 60 9.73 8.51 -8.19
C CYS A 60 9.31 7.05 -8.00
N GLN A 61 10.03 6.33 -7.15
CA GLN A 61 9.84 4.90 -6.92
C GLN A 61 10.13 4.58 -5.47
N GLY A 62 9.11 4.10 -4.75
CA GLY A 62 9.28 3.64 -3.38
C GLY A 62 10.24 2.45 -3.31
N ARG A 63 11.10 2.41 -2.28
CA ARG A 63 12.09 1.34 -2.05
C ARG A 63 11.95 0.73 -0.64
N GLY A 64 12.86 -0.20 -0.31
CA GLY A 64 12.92 -0.78 1.03
C GLY A 64 11.74 -1.72 1.35
N SER A 65 11.33 -1.75 2.61
CA SER A 65 10.30 -2.66 3.11
C SER A 65 8.91 -2.33 2.56
N ALA A 66 8.63 -1.09 2.15
CA ALA A 66 7.37 -0.67 1.53
C ALA A 66 6.98 -1.53 0.31
N ALA A 67 7.94 -2.14 -0.40
CA ALA A 67 7.68 -3.08 -1.49
C ALA A 67 6.92 -4.36 -1.06
N ASN A 68 6.85 -4.65 0.24
CA ASN A 68 6.12 -5.80 0.78
C ASN A 68 4.62 -5.50 1.01
N SER A 69 4.16 -4.28 0.73
CA SER A 69 2.74 -3.89 0.89
C SER A 69 2.00 -3.80 -0.44
N ALA A 70 0.86 -4.49 -0.50
CA ALA A 70 -0.09 -4.37 -1.60
C ALA A 70 -0.76 -3.00 -1.61
N VAL A 71 -0.96 -2.38 -0.44
CA VAL A 71 -1.49 -1.00 -0.32
C VAL A 71 -0.52 0.00 -0.95
N CYS A 72 0.78 -0.10 -0.69
CA CYS A 72 1.78 0.76 -1.35
C CYS A 72 1.78 0.60 -2.87
N PHE A 73 1.65 -0.62 -3.37
CA PHE A 73 1.55 -0.89 -4.81
C PHE A 73 0.28 -0.28 -5.43
N LEU A 74 -0.86 -0.43 -4.77
CA LEU A 74 -2.16 0.08 -5.23
C LEU A 74 -2.24 1.62 -5.20
N LEU A 75 -1.47 2.27 -4.32
CA LEU A 75 -1.33 3.73 -4.27
C LEU A 75 -0.28 4.30 -5.24
N ASP A 76 0.30 3.45 -6.10
CA ASP A 76 1.40 3.78 -7.01
C ASP A 76 2.70 4.23 -6.31
N ILE A 77 2.83 4.00 -5.00
CA ILE A 77 4.03 4.31 -4.21
C ILE A 77 5.17 3.38 -4.61
N THR A 78 4.87 2.08 -4.72
CA THR A 78 5.83 1.07 -5.18
C THR A 78 5.39 0.48 -6.53
N ALA A 79 6.35 -0.04 -7.30
CA ALA A 79 6.09 -0.75 -8.55
C ALA A 79 6.05 -2.27 -8.35
N VAL A 80 6.27 -2.75 -7.13
CA VAL A 80 6.36 -4.16 -6.79
C VAL A 80 5.01 -4.67 -6.32
N ASP A 81 4.46 -5.64 -7.04
CA ASP A 81 3.27 -6.37 -6.63
C ASP A 81 3.63 -7.41 -5.55
N SER A 82 3.43 -7.04 -4.29
CA SER A 82 3.75 -7.92 -3.15
C SER A 82 2.92 -9.21 -3.12
N ILE A 83 1.72 -9.22 -3.72
CA ILE A 83 0.86 -10.39 -3.74
C ILE A 83 1.38 -11.38 -4.79
N TYR A 84 1.68 -10.89 -5.99
CA TYR A 84 2.25 -11.70 -7.07
C TYR A 84 3.56 -12.36 -6.67
N TYR A 85 4.46 -11.61 -6.03
CA TYR A 85 5.75 -12.13 -5.55
C TYR A 85 5.67 -12.83 -4.18
N ASN A 86 4.48 -12.94 -3.59
CA ASN A 86 4.25 -13.53 -2.27
C ASN A 86 5.19 -12.97 -1.18
N LEU A 87 5.39 -11.65 -1.19
CA LEU A 87 6.23 -10.96 -0.22
C LEU A 87 5.51 -10.84 1.13
N PRO A 88 6.21 -10.99 2.27
CA PRO A 88 5.59 -10.94 3.60
C PRO A 88 5.36 -9.49 4.08
N PHE A 89 4.09 -9.12 4.29
CA PHE A 89 3.71 -7.77 4.75
C PHE A 89 4.31 -7.43 6.12
N GLU A 90 4.50 -8.43 6.97
CA GLU A 90 5.01 -8.29 8.33
C GLU A 90 6.45 -7.78 8.38
N ARG A 91 7.19 -7.85 7.27
CA ARG A 91 8.52 -7.23 7.13
C ARG A 91 8.45 -5.70 6.98
N PHE A 92 7.29 -5.17 6.62
CA PHE A 92 7.02 -3.75 6.51
C PHE A 92 6.26 -3.22 7.71
N LEU A 93 5.14 -3.86 8.07
CA LEU A 93 4.32 -3.47 9.20
C LEU A 93 3.87 -4.72 9.96
N SER A 94 4.20 -4.79 11.25
CA SER A 94 3.89 -5.94 12.10
C SER A 94 2.95 -5.56 13.25
N ALA A 95 1.98 -6.43 13.54
CA ALA A 95 1.12 -6.30 14.72
C ALA A 95 1.90 -6.44 16.05
N LEU A 96 3.04 -7.14 16.02
CA LEU A 96 3.84 -7.48 17.21
C LEU A 96 4.94 -6.47 17.54
N ARG A 97 5.20 -5.51 16.65
CA ARG A 97 6.27 -4.51 16.79
C ARG A 97 5.68 -3.12 16.70
N ASP A 98 6.06 -2.24 17.60
CA ASP A 98 5.67 -0.82 17.55
C ASP A 98 6.67 0.04 16.76
N GLU A 99 7.42 -0.58 15.85
CA GLU A 99 8.27 0.12 14.90
C GLU A 99 7.38 0.86 13.88
N GLU A 100 7.66 2.15 13.68
CA GLU A 100 7.03 2.94 12.63
C GLU A 100 7.46 2.39 11.26
N PRO A 101 6.52 2.20 10.32
CA PRO A 101 6.86 1.78 8.97
C PRO A 101 7.59 2.92 8.26
N ASP A 102 8.60 2.58 7.47
CA ASP A 102 9.30 3.55 6.62
C ASP A 102 8.94 3.34 5.15
N ILE A 103 8.45 4.39 4.51
CA ILE A 103 8.11 4.44 3.09
C ILE A 103 9.09 5.40 2.40
N ASP A 104 10.17 4.79 1.93
CA ASP A 104 11.37 5.40 1.34
C ASP A 104 11.26 5.78 -0.14
#